data_AF-A0A6A6TVS7-F1
#
_entry.id   AF-A0A6A6TVS7-F1
#
_cell.length_a   1.000
_cell.length_b   1.000
_cell.length_c   1.000
_cell.angle_alpha   90.00
_cell.angle_beta   90.00
_cell.angle_gamma   90.00
#
_symmetry.space_group_name_H-M   'P 1'
#
loop_
_entity.id
_entity.type
_entity.pdbx_description
1 polymer ?
#
loop_
_entity_poly.entity_id
_entity_poly.type
_entity_poly.pdbx_seq_one_letter_code
_entity_poly.pdbx_strand_id
1 'polypeptide(L)'
;MVIEKLQKDPTTVTTDDARRFHEHFDVNDEHSARLVSAIEAFAAAHDDIAAEKGESLVGAGHASLHTLIQDLHSAVDRNPGDVTQALVKLTQSLVSKMQKAVGNITAAHPELEAELQQEYHKVEVKVAEGTVTKAEADHLHSLEARCHGHTEKGGLTSKAQSCAAKRERQLSDASNQSPTEQAYKDKEVVLHKTLDSLRRTIETGFDQDIDEDVIDFARSRNVVHGRLVPDSPTSDAQSLADKNANLREVEVTLRPKIENEPGKVTKEDAALLQSRERKAHGNIEKGGLASCAQSLADKAEAQAPQVTH
;
A
#
# COMPACT_ATOMS: atom_id res chain seq x y z
N MET A 1 -48.35 18.16 18.60
CA MET A 1 -48.68 17.45 17.34
C MET A 1 -47.65 16.40 16.92
N VAL A 2 -46.33 16.63 16.99
CA VAL A 2 -45.32 15.55 16.78
C VAL A 2 -44.93 14.87 18.10
N ILE A 3 -44.78 15.63 19.18
CA ILE A 3 -44.50 15.11 20.53
C ILE A 3 -45.59 14.15 21.01
N GLU A 4 -46.85 14.43 20.70
CA GLU A 4 -47.98 13.56 21.07
C GLU A 4 -47.97 12.24 20.27
N LYS A 5 -47.55 12.28 19.00
CA LYS A 5 -47.33 11.07 18.19
C LYS A 5 -46.19 10.24 18.78
N LEU A 6 -45.06 10.87 19.12
CA LEU A 6 -43.94 10.20 19.79
C LEU A 6 -44.34 9.53 21.11
N GLN A 7 -45.27 10.12 21.87
CA GLN A 7 -45.77 9.56 23.12
C GLN A 7 -46.75 8.40 22.92
N LYS A 8 -47.60 8.46 21.90
CA LYS A 8 -48.64 7.43 21.65
C LYS A 8 -48.10 6.26 20.84
N ASP A 9 -47.43 6.55 19.73
CA ASP A 9 -46.83 5.56 18.85
C ASP A 9 -45.69 6.20 18.04
N PRO A 10 -44.42 6.01 18.45
CA PRO A 10 -43.29 6.65 17.79
C PRO A 10 -43.12 6.17 16.34
N THR A 11 -43.64 5.00 15.97
CA THR A 11 -43.52 4.47 14.60
C THR A 11 -44.39 5.21 13.58
N THR A 12 -45.30 6.07 14.05
CA THR A 12 -46.16 6.87 13.16
C THR A 12 -45.54 8.18 12.72
N VAL A 13 -44.32 8.49 13.19
CA VAL A 13 -43.61 9.74 12.87
C VAL A 13 -42.94 9.62 11.50
N THR A 14 -43.37 10.48 10.57
CA THR A 14 -42.81 10.51 9.21
C THR A 14 -41.75 11.61 9.05
N THR A 15 -41.01 11.58 7.94
CA THR A 15 -40.08 12.65 7.57
C THR A 15 -40.77 14.01 7.38
N ASP A 16 -42.04 14.04 6.95
CA ASP A 16 -42.85 15.28 6.88
C ASP A 16 -43.18 15.83 8.27
N ASP A 17 -43.46 14.96 9.25
CA ASP A 17 -43.68 15.36 10.64
C ASP A 17 -42.41 15.98 11.24
N ALA A 18 -41.23 15.41 10.97
CA ALA A 18 -39.95 15.96 11.41
C ALA A 18 -39.69 17.37 10.84
N ARG A 19 -40.01 17.57 9.55
CA ARG A 19 -39.86 18.87 8.87
C ARG A 19 -40.78 19.94 9.46
N ARG A 20 -42.05 19.61 9.69
CA ARG A 20 -43.00 20.51 10.35
C ARG A 20 -42.59 20.82 11.79
N PHE A 21 -41.97 19.86 12.47
CA PHE A 21 -41.41 20.09 13.80
C PHE A 21 -40.26 21.11 13.74
N HIS A 22 -39.36 21.01 12.77
CA HIS A 22 -38.27 21.96 12.58
C HIS A 22 -38.76 23.40 12.34
N GLU A 23 -39.83 23.60 11.55
CA GLU A 23 -40.39 24.93 11.25
C GLU A 23 -40.96 25.69 12.46
N HIS A 24 -41.27 24.97 13.55
CA HIS A 24 -41.86 25.56 14.75
C HIS A 24 -40.87 25.83 15.88
N PHE A 25 -39.60 25.44 15.74
CA PHE A 25 -38.58 25.63 16.77
C PHE A 25 -37.49 26.60 16.31
N ASP A 26 -37.11 27.50 17.23
CA ASP A 26 -36.08 28.50 16.98
C ASP A 26 -34.69 27.82 16.99
N VAL A 27 -33.94 27.99 15.90
CA VAL A 27 -32.66 27.29 15.64
C VAL A 27 -31.58 27.67 16.67
N ASN A 28 -31.80 28.74 17.44
CA ASN A 28 -30.84 29.27 18.40
C ASN A 28 -30.78 28.52 19.74
N ASP A 29 -31.72 27.61 20.02
CA ASP A 29 -31.67 26.77 21.22
C ASP A 29 -31.00 25.41 20.94
N GLU A 30 -29.86 25.17 21.58
CA GLU A 30 -29.07 23.95 21.42
C GLU A 30 -29.86 22.68 21.79
N HIS A 31 -30.75 22.78 22.79
CA HIS A 31 -31.60 21.65 23.19
C HIS A 31 -32.63 21.32 22.09
N SER A 32 -33.27 22.34 21.53
CA SER A 32 -34.20 22.20 20.41
C SER A 32 -33.51 21.64 19.15
N ALA A 33 -32.28 22.07 18.86
CA ALA A 33 -31.49 21.54 17.74
C ALA A 33 -31.19 20.03 17.90
N ARG A 34 -30.85 19.57 19.11
CA ARG A 34 -30.63 18.14 19.40
C ARG A 34 -31.91 17.33 19.25
N LEU A 35 -33.05 17.87 19.69
CA LEU A 35 -34.35 17.20 19.54
C LEU A 35 -34.75 17.06 18.08
N VAL A 36 -34.60 18.11 17.28
CA VAL A 36 -34.87 18.06 15.83
C VAL A 36 -34.00 17.00 15.17
N SER A 37 -32.70 17.00 15.44
CA SER A 37 -31.76 16.05 14.84
C SER A 37 -32.07 14.59 15.22
N ALA A 38 -32.50 14.35 16.47
CA ALA A 38 -32.92 13.02 16.91
C ALA A 38 -34.23 12.56 16.21
N ILE A 39 -35.19 13.48 16.02
CA ILE A 39 -36.47 13.18 15.35
C ILE A 39 -36.24 12.92 13.85
N GLU A 40 -35.37 13.68 13.20
CA GLU A 40 -34.99 13.44 11.80
C GLU A 40 -34.28 12.10 11.61
N ALA A 41 -33.32 11.77 12.49
CA ALA A 41 -32.63 10.48 12.45
C ALA A 41 -33.61 9.31 12.68
N PHE A 42 -34.58 9.50 13.58
CA PHE A 42 -35.61 8.50 13.84
C PHE A 42 -36.54 8.30 12.64
N ALA A 43 -36.98 9.39 12.01
CA ALA A 43 -37.85 9.32 10.83
C ALA A 43 -37.13 8.68 9.63
N ALA A 44 -35.84 8.99 9.41
CA ALA A 44 -35.03 8.38 8.35
C ALA A 44 -34.85 6.87 8.57
N ALA A 45 -34.53 6.45 9.80
CA ALA A 45 -34.41 5.03 10.12
C ALA A 45 -35.76 4.29 9.97
N HIS A 46 -36.88 4.96 10.22
CA HIS A 46 -38.20 4.37 10.01
C HIS A 46 -38.51 4.17 8.52
N ASP A 47 -38.19 5.13 7.67
CA ASP A 47 -38.35 5.01 6.21
C ASP A 47 -37.44 3.91 5.64
N ASP A 48 -36.23 3.72 6.18
CA ASP A 48 -35.35 2.61 5.82
C ASP A 48 -35.96 1.24 6.23
N ILE A 49 -36.50 1.14 7.45
CA ILE A 49 -37.19 -0.08 7.93
C ILE A 49 -38.46 -0.34 7.11
N ALA A 50 -39.18 0.71 6.70
CA ALA A 50 -40.39 0.60 5.89
C ALA A 50 -40.07 0.24 4.42
N ALA A 51 -38.95 0.72 3.89
CA ALA A 51 -38.45 0.35 2.56
C ALA A 51 -37.96 -1.10 2.52
N GLU A 52 -37.32 -1.58 3.59
CA GLU A 52 -36.94 -3.00 3.73
C GLU A 52 -38.15 -3.94 3.95
N LYS A 53 -39.31 -3.41 4.39
CA LYS A 53 -40.57 -4.18 4.50
C LYS A 53 -41.21 -4.54 3.15
N GLY A 54 -40.65 -4.11 2.02
CA GLY A 54 -41.10 -4.52 0.68
C GLY A 54 -40.81 -5.99 0.32
N GLU A 55 -39.91 -6.66 1.03
CA GLU A 55 -39.52 -8.06 0.74
C GLU A 55 -39.31 -8.91 2.01
N SER A 56 -40.03 -8.63 3.10
CA SER A 56 -39.94 -9.43 4.33
C SER A 56 -41.20 -10.24 4.62
N LEU A 57 -41.13 -11.52 4.29
CA LEU A 57 -42.10 -12.59 4.56
C LEU A 57 -42.16 -13.00 6.05
N VAL A 58 -41.84 -12.10 7.00
CA VAL A 58 -41.78 -12.44 8.43
C VAL A 58 -42.41 -11.34 9.29
N GLY A 59 -43.72 -11.17 9.12
CA GLY A 59 -44.57 -10.64 10.17
C GLY A 59 -44.94 -11.75 11.15
N ALA A 60 -44.02 -12.15 12.03
CA ALA A 60 -44.31 -13.04 13.14
C ALA A 60 -43.54 -12.54 14.36
N GLY A 61 -44.26 -11.96 15.31
CA GLY A 61 -43.70 -11.51 16.58
C GLY A 61 -42.91 -12.65 17.21
N HIS A 62 -41.60 -12.42 17.39
CA HIS A 62 -40.62 -13.32 18.00
C HIS A 62 -41.06 -14.78 18.09
N ALA A 63 -41.39 -15.42 16.95
CA ALA A 63 -41.48 -16.86 16.93
C ALA A 63 -40.11 -17.31 17.41
N SER A 64 -40.07 -17.95 18.58
CA SER A 64 -38.80 -18.29 19.18
C SER A 64 -38.01 -19.06 18.13
N LEU A 65 -36.73 -18.75 17.97
CA LEU A 65 -35.88 -19.40 16.98
C LEU A 65 -36.01 -20.94 17.04
N HIS A 66 -36.24 -21.47 18.23
CA HIS A 66 -36.57 -22.88 18.47
C HIS A 66 -37.79 -23.35 17.68
N THR A 67 -38.88 -22.57 17.63
CA THR A 67 -40.08 -22.84 16.84
C THR A 67 -39.76 -22.91 15.35
N LEU A 68 -38.99 -21.95 14.82
CA LEU A 68 -38.58 -21.97 13.41
C LEU A 68 -37.72 -23.19 13.06
N ILE A 69 -36.81 -23.58 13.96
CA ILE A 69 -35.98 -24.77 13.80
C ILE A 69 -36.86 -26.04 13.83
N GLN A 70 -37.84 -26.11 14.73
CA GLN A 70 -38.73 -27.26 14.86
C GLN A 70 -39.71 -27.38 13.68
N ASP A 71 -40.17 -26.25 13.14
CA ASP A 71 -40.99 -26.21 11.93
C ASP A 71 -40.18 -26.64 10.70
N LEU A 72 -38.93 -26.18 10.58
CA LEU A 72 -38.02 -26.60 9.52
C LEU A 72 -37.73 -28.11 9.62
N HIS A 73 -37.45 -28.63 10.82
CA HIS A 73 -37.22 -30.06 11.04
C HIS A 73 -38.46 -30.88 10.66
N SER A 74 -39.65 -30.43 11.07
CA SER A 74 -40.91 -31.08 10.73
C SER A 74 -41.21 -31.04 9.23
N ALA A 75 -40.82 -29.98 8.53
CA ALA A 75 -40.97 -29.86 7.08
C ALA A 75 -40.02 -30.82 6.32
N VAL A 76 -38.75 -30.90 6.76
CA VAL A 76 -37.75 -31.83 6.22
C VAL A 76 -38.22 -33.29 6.36
N ASP A 77 -38.78 -33.65 7.52
CA ASP A 77 -39.25 -35.01 7.79
C ASP A 77 -40.50 -35.39 6.98
N ARG A 78 -41.38 -34.42 6.72
CA ARG A 78 -42.61 -34.64 5.94
C ARG A 78 -42.35 -34.73 4.44
N ASN A 79 -41.46 -33.89 3.91
CA ASN A 79 -41.10 -33.92 2.50
C ASN A 79 -39.65 -33.43 2.29
N PRO A 80 -38.66 -34.33 2.25
CA PRO A 80 -37.27 -33.93 2.03
C PRO A 80 -37.02 -33.35 0.64
N GLY A 81 -37.92 -33.57 -0.32
CA GLY A 81 -37.82 -33.03 -1.68
C GLY A 81 -38.02 -31.50 -1.76
N ASP A 82 -38.67 -30.90 -0.76
CA ASP A 82 -38.88 -29.45 -0.68
C ASP A 82 -37.65 -28.70 -0.13
N VAL A 83 -36.64 -29.44 0.34
CA VAL A 83 -35.40 -28.89 0.88
C VAL A 83 -34.49 -28.47 -0.28
N THR A 84 -34.63 -27.23 -0.72
CA THR A 84 -33.76 -26.65 -1.74
C THR A 84 -32.36 -26.37 -1.18
N GLN A 85 -31.34 -26.39 -2.05
CA GLN A 85 -29.96 -26.04 -1.67
C GLN A 85 -29.84 -24.61 -1.10
N ALA A 86 -30.71 -23.69 -1.54
CA ALA A 86 -30.78 -22.33 -1.03
C ALA A 86 -31.20 -22.30 0.45
N LEU A 87 -32.21 -23.10 0.82
CA LEU A 87 -32.67 -23.23 2.20
C LEU A 87 -31.58 -23.80 3.11
N VAL A 88 -30.85 -24.83 2.66
CA VAL A 88 -29.72 -25.40 3.41
C VAL A 88 -28.62 -24.36 3.68
N LYS A 89 -28.23 -23.59 2.66
CA LYS A 89 -27.23 -22.51 2.80
C LYS A 89 -27.71 -21.42 3.76
N LEU A 90 -28.99 -21.05 3.69
CA LEU A 90 -29.59 -20.07 4.59
C LEU A 90 -29.54 -20.55 6.05
N THR A 91 -29.95 -21.80 6.31
CA THR A 91 -29.90 -22.41 7.65
C THR A 91 -28.46 -22.49 8.17
N GLN A 92 -27.49 -22.89 7.35
CA GLN A 92 -26.07 -22.91 7.72
C GLN A 92 -25.53 -21.51 8.07
N SER A 93 -25.91 -20.49 7.29
CA SER A 93 -25.55 -19.10 7.56
C SER A 93 -26.13 -18.59 8.88
N LEU A 94 -27.40 -18.91 9.16
CA LEU A 94 -28.06 -18.61 10.44
C LEU A 94 -27.37 -19.30 11.61
N VAL A 95 -27.11 -20.60 11.53
CA VAL A 95 -26.38 -21.35 12.58
C VAL A 95 -25.00 -20.75 12.82
N SER A 96 -24.28 -20.38 11.75
CA SER A 96 -22.97 -19.73 11.86
C SER A 96 -23.04 -18.37 12.57
N LYS A 97 -24.07 -17.56 12.26
CA LYS A 97 -24.31 -16.28 12.94
C LYS A 97 -24.70 -16.48 14.41
N MET A 98 -25.48 -17.51 14.72
CA MET A 98 -25.84 -17.84 16.09
C MET A 98 -24.64 -18.33 16.90
N GLN A 99 -23.83 -19.23 16.34
CA GLN A 99 -22.57 -19.67 16.95
C GLN A 99 -21.67 -18.47 17.27
N LYS A 100 -21.62 -17.48 16.35
CA LYS A 100 -20.96 -16.19 16.59
C LYS A 100 -21.56 -15.38 17.72
N ALA A 101 -22.88 -15.20 17.75
CA ALA A 101 -23.56 -14.42 18.77
C ALA A 101 -23.46 -15.04 20.17
N VAL A 102 -23.44 -16.37 20.27
CA VAL A 102 -23.31 -17.13 21.52
C VAL A 102 -21.86 -17.16 22.03
N GLY A 103 -20.88 -16.68 21.25
CA GLY A 103 -19.46 -16.83 21.57
C GLY A 103 -18.93 -18.25 21.34
N ASN A 104 -19.76 -19.16 20.84
CA ASN A 104 -19.38 -20.50 20.39
C ASN A 104 -18.78 -20.47 18.97
N ILE A 105 -17.90 -19.53 18.68
CA ILE A 105 -17.24 -19.44 17.35
C ILE A 105 -16.25 -20.59 17.14
N THR A 106 -15.76 -21.12 18.25
CA THR A 106 -14.86 -22.26 18.28
C THR A 106 -15.03 -22.81 19.69
N ALA A 107 -15.99 -23.72 19.87
CA ALA A 107 -16.00 -24.50 21.11
C ALA A 107 -14.61 -25.14 21.18
N ALA A 108 -13.87 -24.82 22.24
CA ALA A 108 -12.56 -25.41 22.46
C ALA A 108 -12.71 -26.92 22.31
N HIS A 109 -11.92 -27.52 21.42
CA HIS A 109 -11.91 -28.94 21.17
C HIS A 109 -10.76 -29.54 21.99
N PRO A 110 -10.95 -29.83 23.30
CA PRO A 110 -9.88 -30.34 24.14
C PRO A 110 -9.32 -31.68 23.64
N GLU A 111 -10.06 -32.39 22.79
CA GLU A 111 -9.58 -33.59 22.11
C GLU A 111 -8.39 -33.33 21.16
N LEU A 112 -8.23 -32.10 20.65
CA LEU A 112 -7.11 -31.70 19.79
C LEU A 112 -5.88 -31.23 20.58
N GLU A 113 -6.00 -31.06 21.90
CA GLU A 113 -4.91 -30.59 22.77
C GLU A 113 -3.69 -31.52 22.71
N ALA A 114 -3.92 -32.83 22.68
CA ALA A 114 -2.84 -33.82 22.61
C ALA A 114 -2.06 -33.73 21.29
N GLU A 115 -2.76 -33.48 20.18
CA GLU A 115 -2.15 -33.28 18.86
C GLU A 115 -1.41 -31.94 18.80
N LEU A 116 -2.00 -30.87 19.34
CA LEU A 116 -1.39 -29.56 19.44
C LEU A 116 -0.08 -29.60 20.24
N GLN A 117 -0.06 -30.29 21.38
CA GLN A 117 1.16 -30.45 22.17
C GLN A 117 2.23 -31.21 21.41
N GLN A 118 1.89 -32.28 20.68
CA GLN A 118 2.87 -33.00 19.86
C GLN A 118 3.48 -32.11 18.77
N GLU A 119 2.67 -31.30 18.10
CA GLU A 119 3.17 -30.34 17.11
C GLU A 119 3.99 -29.21 17.74
N TYR A 120 3.65 -28.74 18.95
CA TYR A 120 4.49 -27.79 19.69
C TYR A 120 5.90 -28.31 19.92
N HIS A 121 6.07 -29.56 20.35
CA HIS A 121 7.41 -30.13 20.55
C HIS A 121 8.22 -30.19 19.24
N LYS A 122 7.57 -30.52 18.11
CA LYS A 122 8.25 -30.57 16.81
C LYS A 122 8.64 -29.18 16.31
N VAL A 123 7.74 -28.21 16.44
CA VAL A 123 7.95 -26.84 15.94
C VAL A 123 8.88 -26.05 16.83
N GLU A 124 8.91 -26.30 18.15
CA GLU A 124 9.78 -25.59 19.09
C GLU A 124 11.27 -25.73 18.72
N VAL A 125 11.70 -26.95 18.39
CA VAL A 125 13.07 -27.21 17.93
C VAL A 125 13.37 -26.44 16.63
N LYS A 126 12.44 -26.48 15.67
CA LYS A 126 12.61 -25.79 14.38
C LYS A 126 12.59 -24.26 14.50
N VAL A 127 11.82 -23.72 15.44
CA VAL A 127 11.80 -22.28 15.74
C VAL A 127 13.15 -21.85 16.28
N ALA A 128 13.74 -22.63 17.20
CA ALA A 128 15.07 -22.35 17.74
C ALA A 128 16.17 -22.40 16.65
N GLU A 129 16.05 -23.33 15.70
CA GLU A 129 16.97 -23.45 14.56
C GLU A 129 16.72 -22.44 13.43
N GLY A 130 15.56 -21.78 13.41
CA GLY A 130 15.17 -20.89 12.31
C GLY A 130 14.75 -21.63 11.03
N THR A 131 14.37 -22.90 11.14
CA THR A 131 14.11 -23.80 10.00
C THR A 131 12.62 -23.99 9.68
N VAL A 132 11.73 -23.31 10.42
CA VAL A 132 10.27 -23.41 10.26
C VAL A 132 9.83 -23.02 8.85
N THR A 133 8.99 -23.86 8.25
CA THR A 133 8.34 -23.57 6.97
C THR A 133 6.99 -22.87 7.16
N LYS A 134 6.52 -22.15 6.14
CA LYS A 134 5.21 -21.47 6.17
C LYS A 134 4.06 -22.44 6.42
N ALA A 135 4.09 -23.61 5.76
CA ALA A 135 3.05 -24.63 5.92
C ALA A 135 2.97 -25.15 7.37
N GLU A 136 4.11 -25.35 8.04
CA GLU A 136 4.14 -25.77 9.44
C GLU A 136 3.59 -24.68 10.38
N ALA A 137 3.95 -23.42 10.14
CA ALA A 137 3.45 -22.30 10.92
C ALA A 137 1.93 -22.11 10.76
N ASP A 138 1.40 -22.24 9.54
CA ASP A 138 -0.03 -22.14 9.25
C ASP A 138 -0.82 -23.34 9.81
N HIS A 139 -0.23 -24.54 9.74
CA HIS A 139 -0.82 -25.74 10.35
C HIS A 139 -0.94 -25.59 11.87
N LEU A 140 0.12 -25.12 12.53
CA LEU A 140 0.12 -24.90 13.97
C LEU A 140 -0.89 -23.84 14.40
N HIS A 141 -0.99 -22.74 13.63
CA HIS A 141 -1.98 -21.69 13.86
C HIS A 141 -3.42 -22.20 13.76
N SER A 142 -3.70 -23.04 12.76
CA SER A 142 -5.00 -23.66 12.59
C SER A 142 -5.35 -24.59 13.75
N LEU A 143 -4.41 -25.41 14.21
CA LEU A 143 -4.62 -26.30 15.37
C LEU A 143 -4.88 -25.51 16.66
N GLU A 144 -4.07 -24.49 16.95
CA GLU A 144 -4.24 -23.65 18.14
C GLU A 144 -5.58 -22.89 18.11
N ALA A 145 -5.94 -22.32 16.96
CA ALA A 145 -7.22 -21.63 16.80
C ALA A 145 -8.41 -22.58 16.97
N ARG A 146 -8.30 -23.85 16.58
CA ARG A 146 -9.36 -24.86 16.79
C ARG A 146 -9.39 -25.36 18.23
N CYS A 147 -8.25 -25.49 18.89
CA CYS A 147 -8.16 -25.97 20.27
C CYS A 147 -8.64 -24.91 21.27
N HIS A 148 -8.14 -23.68 21.15
CA HIS A 148 -8.38 -22.61 22.13
C HIS A 148 -9.36 -21.55 21.66
N GLY A 149 -9.73 -21.54 20.38
CA GLY A 149 -10.57 -20.49 19.79
C GLY A 149 -9.83 -19.17 19.53
N HIS A 150 -8.59 -19.05 19.98
CA HIS A 150 -7.71 -17.91 19.76
C HIS A 150 -6.25 -18.35 19.72
N THR A 151 -5.37 -17.47 19.24
CA THR A 151 -3.92 -17.68 19.33
C THR A 151 -3.32 -16.76 20.38
N GLU A 152 -2.41 -17.31 21.19
CA GLU A 152 -1.75 -16.55 22.24
C GLU A 152 -0.74 -15.57 21.64
N LYS A 153 -0.88 -14.28 22.00
CA LYS A 153 0.05 -13.24 21.55
C LYS A 153 1.44 -13.51 22.11
N GLY A 154 2.41 -13.75 21.22
CA GLY A 154 3.79 -14.06 21.60
C GLY A 154 4.03 -15.53 21.98
N GLY A 155 3.01 -16.38 21.86
CA GLY A 155 3.11 -17.83 21.99
C GLY A 155 3.96 -18.48 20.90
N LEU A 156 4.13 -19.79 20.97
CA LEU A 156 4.99 -20.54 20.05
C LEU A 156 4.56 -20.37 18.59
N THR A 157 3.27 -20.36 18.31
CA THR A 157 2.69 -20.13 16.98
C THR A 157 3.06 -18.75 16.42
N SER A 158 2.98 -17.70 17.24
CA SER A 158 3.40 -16.35 16.84
C SER A 158 4.88 -16.33 16.46
N LYS A 159 5.73 -17.03 17.23
CA LYS A 159 7.16 -17.17 16.93
C LYS A 159 7.41 -17.98 15.66
N ALA A 160 6.67 -19.05 15.44
CA ALA A 160 6.74 -19.88 14.24
C ALA A 160 6.38 -19.09 12.98
N GLN A 161 5.30 -18.30 13.01
CA GLN A 161 4.91 -17.41 11.91
C GLN A 161 5.97 -16.33 11.64
N SER A 162 6.51 -15.71 12.69
CA SER A 162 7.58 -14.72 12.54
C SER A 162 8.86 -15.34 11.93
N CYS A 163 9.22 -16.54 12.38
CA CYS A 163 10.36 -17.30 11.86
C CYS A 163 10.17 -17.65 10.37
N ALA A 164 9.01 -18.20 10.00
CA ALA A 164 8.68 -18.53 8.62
C ALA A 164 8.72 -17.29 7.72
N ALA A 165 8.13 -16.17 8.16
CA ALA A 165 8.16 -14.91 7.43
C ALA A 165 9.58 -14.34 7.27
N LYS A 166 10.41 -14.43 8.31
CA LYS A 166 11.83 -14.02 8.24
C LYS A 166 12.60 -14.87 7.23
N ARG A 167 12.37 -16.18 7.21
CA ARG A 167 12.98 -17.09 6.25
C ARG A 167 12.53 -16.80 4.82
N GLU A 168 11.23 -16.55 4.61
CA GLU A 168 10.68 -16.18 3.29
C GLU A 168 11.32 -14.88 2.77
N ARG A 169 11.53 -13.88 3.63
CA ARG A 169 12.28 -12.67 3.29
C ARG A 169 13.73 -12.97 2.91
N GLN A 170 14.44 -13.77 3.70
CA GLN A 170 15.83 -14.13 3.40
C GLN A 170 15.98 -14.92 2.09
N LEU A 171 15.05 -15.82 1.79
CA LEU A 171 15.03 -16.55 0.51
C LEU A 171 14.71 -15.62 -0.66
N SER A 172 13.81 -14.65 -0.45
CA SER A 172 13.49 -13.63 -1.45
C SER A 172 14.66 -12.67 -1.68
N ASP A 173 15.41 -12.31 -0.63
CA ASP A 173 16.60 -11.47 -0.70
C ASP A 173 17.80 -12.20 -1.34
N ALA A 174 17.93 -13.52 -1.11
CA ALA A 174 18.92 -14.34 -1.81
C ALA A 174 18.62 -14.45 -3.32
N SER A 175 17.34 -14.46 -3.70
CA SER A 175 16.89 -14.37 -5.09
C SER A 175 16.98 -12.96 -5.68
N ASN A 176 17.10 -11.94 -4.83
CA ASN A 176 17.23 -10.53 -5.18
C ASN A 176 18.57 -9.94 -4.70
N GLN A 177 19.65 -10.73 -4.76
CA GLN A 177 20.98 -10.12 -4.79
C GLN A 177 21.00 -9.20 -6.01
N SER A 178 20.78 -7.92 -5.72
CA SER A 178 20.70 -6.85 -6.70
C SER A 178 21.89 -6.95 -7.65
N PRO A 179 21.72 -6.70 -8.97
CA PRO A 179 22.81 -6.69 -9.94
C PRO A 179 23.97 -5.79 -9.50
N THR A 180 23.72 -4.83 -8.61
CA THR A 180 24.71 -3.93 -8.04
C THR A 180 25.71 -4.64 -7.11
N GLU A 181 25.29 -5.54 -6.21
CA GLU A 181 26.21 -6.18 -5.26
C GLU A 181 27.06 -7.27 -5.94
N GLN A 182 26.46 -7.99 -6.88
CA GLN A 182 27.21 -8.90 -7.75
C GLN A 182 28.14 -8.14 -8.70
N ALA A 183 27.72 -6.98 -9.24
CA ALA A 183 28.59 -6.12 -10.03
C ALA A 183 29.72 -5.50 -9.21
N TYR A 184 29.57 -5.28 -7.90
CA TYR A 184 30.67 -4.83 -7.04
C TYR A 184 31.69 -5.94 -6.81
N LYS A 185 31.25 -7.18 -6.56
CA LYS A 185 32.16 -8.34 -6.46
C LYS A 185 32.84 -8.66 -7.79
N ASP A 186 32.10 -8.60 -8.90
CA ASP A 186 32.67 -8.80 -10.23
C ASP A 186 33.65 -7.67 -10.60
N LYS A 187 33.35 -6.41 -10.23
CA LYS A 187 34.29 -5.29 -10.38
C LYS A 187 35.54 -5.50 -9.54
N GLU A 188 35.42 -6.02 -8.32
CA GLU A 188 36.56 -6.29 -7.44
C GLU A 188 37.46 -7.39 -8.01
N VAL A 189 36.87 -8.47 -8.55
CA VAL A 189 37.61 -9.53 -9.26
C VAL A 189 38.29 -8.98 -10.53
N VAL A 190 37.60 -8.13 -11.29
CA VAL A 190 38.17 -7.51 -12.50
C VAL A 190 39.29 -6.52 -12.15
N LEU A 191 39.16 -5.76 -11.07
CA LEU A 191 40.19 -4.85 -10.56
C LEU A 191 41.43 -5.61 -10.10
N HIS A 192 41.26 -6.72 -9.37
CA HIS A 192 42.38 -7.58 -8.99
C HIS A 192 43.08 -8.16 -10.22
N LYS A 193 42.31 -8.64 -11.21
CA LYS A 193 42.88 -9.19 -12.45
C LYS A 193 43.63 -8.13 -13.27
N THR A 194 43.11 -6.89 -13.34
CA THR A 194 43.78 -5.78 -14.04
C THR A 194 45.01 -5.29 -13.30
N LEU A 195 44.99 -5.22 -11.97
CA LEU A 195 46.17 -4.91 -11.16
C LEU A 195 47.26 -5.97 -11.33
N ASP A 196 46.90 -7.25 -11.37
CA ASP A 196 47.85 -8.34 -11.61
C ASP A 196 48.44 -8.31 -13.03
N SER A 197 47.64 -7.98 -14.04
CA SER A 197 48.13 -7.77 -15.41
C SER A 197 49.07 -6.57 -15.50
N LEU A 198 48.70 -5.42 -14.91
CA LEU A 198 49.56 -4.23 -14.84
C LEU A 198 50.88 -4.52 -14.12
N ARG A 199 50.81 -5.25 -13.00
CA ARG A 199 51.98 -5.66 -12.23
C ARG A 199 52.91 -6.54 -13.07
N ARG A 200 52.35 -7.51 -13.82
CA ARG A 200 53.14 -8.32 -14.76
C ARG A 200 53.76 -7.46 -15.86
N THR A 201 53.03 -6.55 -16.49
CA THR A 201 53.54 -5.67 -17.55
C THR A 201 54.70 -4.79 -17.06
N ILE A 202 54.64 -4.31 -15.81
CA ILE A 202 55.74 -3.54 -15.19
C ILE A 202 56.94 -4.44 -14.88
N GLU A 203 56.71 -5.67 -14.42
CA GLU A 203 57.78 -6.62 -14.06
C GLU A 203 58.47 -7.24 -15.28
N THR A 204 57.78 -7.42 -16.42
CA THR A 204 58.34 -8.09 -17.61
C THR A 204 58.92 -7.14 -18.66
N GLY A 205 58.78 -5.83 -18.51
CA GLY A 205 59.19 -4.87 -19.53
C GLY A 205 58.22 -4.84 -20.72
N PHE A 206 58.05 -3.65 -21.27
CA PHE A 206 56.99 -3.19 -22.18
C PHE A 206 57.11 -3.74 -23.62
N ASP A 207 57.22 -5.06 -23.81
CA ASP A 207 57.50 -5.64 -25.12
C ASP A 207 56.40 -6.56 -25.70
N GLN A 208 55.16 -6.51 -25.20
CA GLN A 208 54.07 -7.25 -25.84
C GLN A 208 52.76 -6.46 -25.98
N ASP A 209 52.21 -6.60 -27.19
CA ASP A 209 51.00 -6.00 -27.73
C ASP A 209 49.82 -6.04 -26.75
N ILE A 210 49.16 -4.90 -26.58
CA ILE A 210 47.92 -4.79 -25.81
C ILE A 210 46.84 -5.56 -26.57
N ASP A 211 46.34 -6.66 -26.00
CA ASP A 211 45.27 -7.49 -26.56
C ASP A 211 44.04 -6.65 -26.93
N GLU A 212 43.64 -6.70 -28.21
CA GLU A 212 42.51 -5.97 -28.79
C GLU A 212 41.17 -6.31 -28.10
N ASP A 213 41.09 -7.47 -27.44
CA ASP A 213 39.94 -7.95 -26.67
C ASP A 213 39.57 -7.02 -25.49
N VAL A 214 40.53 -6.28 -24.95
CA VAL A 214 40.28 -5.31 -23.85
C VAL A 214 39.55 -4.06 -24.36
N ILE A 215 39.76 -3.70 -25.64
CA ILE A 215 39.14 -2.53 -26.26
C ILE A 215 37.70 -2.85 -26.71
N ASP A 216 37.45 -4.05 -27.22
CA ASP A 216 36.11 -4.47 -27.66
C ASP A 216 35.12 -4.70 -26.51
N PHE A 217 35.61 -5.08 -25.31
CA PHE A 217 34.78 -5.22 -24.12
C PHE A 217 34.18 -3.87 -23.64
N ALA A 218 34.87 -2.75 -23.89
CA ALA A 218 34.36 -1.41 -23.56
C ALA A 218 33.23 -0.95 -24.49
N ARG A 219 33.15 -1.48 -25.72
CA ARG A 219 32.12 -1.09 -26.71
C ARG A 219 30.82 -1.88 -26.57
N SER A 220 30.86 -3.12 -26.09
CA SER A 220 29.72 -4.05 -26.13
C SER A 220 28.62 -3.80 -25.07
N ARG A 221 28.85 -2.91 -24.09
CA ARG A 221 27.92 -2.71 -22.96
C ARG A 221 26.75 -1.73 -23.22
N ASN A 222 26.58 -1.21 -24.43
CA ASN A 222 25.63 -0.13 -24.72
C ASN A 222 24.35 -0.51 -25.49
N VAL A 223 24.07 -1.79 -25.78
CA VAL A 223 22.81 -2.16 -26.44
C VAL A 223 22.26 -3.49 -25.92
N VAL A 224 21.26 -3.44 -25.03
CA VAL A 224 20.36 -4.58 -24.77
C VAL A 224 18.91 -4.10 -24.79
N HIS A 225 18.23 -4.39 -25.90
CA HIS A 225 16.78 -4.65 -26.03
C HIS A 225 15.77 -3.57 -25.61
N GLY A 226 15.93 -2.33 -26.06
CA GLY A 226 14.85 -1.51 -26.66
C GLY A 226 13.50 -1.30 -25.96
N ARG A 227 13.31 -1.61 -24.66
CA ARG A 227 12.05 -1.29 -23.94
C ARG A 227 12.28 -1.18 -22.43
N LEU A 228 12.12 0.05 -21.93
CA LEU A 228 12.21 0.37 -20.50
C LEU A 228 10.94 -0.06 -19.76
N VAL A 229 11.11 -0.81 -18.68
CA VAL A 229 10.08 -1.09 -17.68
C VAL A 229 9.99 0.15 -16.77
N PRO A 230 8.81 0.79 -16.64
CA PRO A 230 8.62 1.88 -15.69
C PRO A 230 8.70 1.33 -14.27
N ASP A 231 9.40 2.05 -13.39
CA ASP A 231 9.62 1.75 -11.95
C ASP A 231 10.75 0.77 -11.61
N SER A 232 11.86 0.84 -12.35
CA SER A 232 13.12 0.19 -11.95
C SER A 232 14.14 1.23 -11.45
N PRO A 233 15.08 0.90 -10.56
CA PRO A 233 16.15 1.83 -10.15
C PRO A 233 16.99 2.33 -11.35
N THR A 234 16.95 1.60 -12.47
CA THR A 234 17.53 2.01 -13.76
C THR A 234 16.73 3.10 -14.47
N SER A 235 15.39 3.17 -14.33
CA SER A 235 14.61 4.26 -14.90
C SER A 235 14.84 5.59 -14.18
N ASP A 236 15.05 5.56 -12.86
CA ASP A 236 15.38 6.77 -12.08
C ASP A 236 16.80 7.26 -12.40
N ALA A 237 17.77 6.34 -12.52
CA ALA A 237 19.12 6.67 -12.93
C ALA A 237 19.18 7.25 -14.35
N GLN A 238 18.43 6.68 -15.29
CA GLN A 238 18.33 7.20 -16.66
C GLN A 238 17.63 8.56 -16.68
N SER A 239 16.53 8.73 -15.94
CA SER A 239 15.83 10.01 -15.82
C SER A 239 16.75 11.10 -15.25
N LEU A 240 17.58 10.77 -14.25
CA LEU A 240 18.56 11.70 -13.70
C LEU A 240 19.68 12.02 -14.70
N ALA A 241 20.18 11.02 -15.43
CA ALA A 241 21.17 11.20 -16.48
C ALA A 241 20.66 12.12 -17.60
N ASP A 242 19.42 11.92 -18.05
CA ASP A 242 18.78 12.73 -19.08
C ASP A 242 18.57 14.18 -18.58
N LYS A 243 18.14 14.37 -17.32
CA LYS A 243 18.02 15.70 -16.70
C LYS A 243 19.37 16.42 -16.64
N ASN A 244 20.44 15.71 -16.28
CA ASN A 244 21.80 16.25 -16.24
C ASN A 244 22.36 16.56 -17.65
N ALA A 245 22.09 15.72 -18.64
CA ALA A 245 22.49 15.96 -20.03
C ALA A 245 21.82 17.22 -20.59
N ASN A 246 20.52 17.37 -20.35
CA ASN A 246 19.76 18.57 -20.71
C ASN A 246 20.30 19.84 -20.04
N LEU A 247 20.72 19.76 -18.77
CA LEU A 247 21.33 20.90 -18.09
C LEU A 247 22.67 21.27 -18.74
N ARG A 248 23.55 20.28 -18.99
CA ARG A 248 24.85 20.50 -19.62
C ARG A 248 24.75 21.13 -21.01
N GLU A 249 23.76 20.74 -21.81
CA GLU A 249 23.54 21.33 -23.14
C GLU A 249 23.22 22.83 -23.04
N VAL A 250 22.34 23.21 -22.11
CA VAL A 250 22.01 24.61 -21.84
C VAL A 250 23.21 25.37 -21.26
N GLU A 251 24.01 24.73 -20.39
CA GLU A 251 25.24 25.33 -19.89
C GLU A 251 26.26 25.58 -21.00
N VAL A 252 26.49 24.62 -21.90
CA VAL A 252 27.44 24.79 -23.02
C VAL A 252 27.04 25.95 -23.93
N THR A 253 25.74 26.16 -24.15
CA THR A 253 25.24 27.25 -25.00
C THR A 253 25.28 28.60 -24.30
N LEU A 254 25.00 28.67 -22.99
CA LEU A 254 24.91 29.93 -22.25
C LEU A 254 26.21 30.37 -21.57
N ARG A 255 27.08 29.44 -21.19
CA ARG A 255 28.38 29.76 -20.57
C ARG A 255 29.25 30.71 -21.40
N PRO A 256 29.44 30.55 -22.72
CA PRO A 256 30.23 31.50 -23.50
C PRO A 256 29.57 32.88 -23.58
N LYS A 257 28.22 32.97 -23.55
CA LYS A 257 27.51 34.25 -23.48
C LYS A 257 27.71 34.94 -22.14
N ILE A 258 27.63 34.18 -21.05
CA ILE A 258 27.84 34.68 -19.68
C ILE A 258 29.28 35.20 -19.50
N GLU A 259 30.27 34.49 -20.03
CA GLU A 259 31.68 34.82 -19.85
C GLU A 259 32.17 35.93 -20.78
N ASN A 260 31.77 35.91 -22.06
CA ASN A 260 32.31 36.83 -23.06
C ASN A 260 31.38 38.01 -23.36
N GLU A 261 30.06 37.87 -23.17
CA GLU A 261 29.07 38.87 -23.56
C GLU A 261 27.95 39.05 -22.50
N PRO A 262 28.29 39.42 -21.25
CA PRO A 262 27.35 39.44 -20.13
C PRO A 262 26.13 40.34 -20.36
N GLY A 263 26.25 41.36 -21.23
CA GLY A 263 25.14 42.26 -21.58
C GLY A 263 24.11 41.67 -22.55
N LYS A 264 24.37 40.50 -23.16
CA LYS A 264 23.41 39.81 -24.04
C LYS A 264 22.63 38.69 -23.33
N VAL A 265 22.87 38.48 -22.05
CA VAL A 265 22.14 37.48 -21.26
C VAL A 265 20.75 38.02 -20.96
N THR A 266 19.70 37.36 -21.47
CA THR A 266 18.31 37.77 -21.26
C THR A 266 17.69 37.08 -20.05
N LYS A 267 16.51 37.55 -19.60
CA LYS A 267 15.76 36.88 -18.52
C LYS A 267 15.30 35.49 -18.91
N GLU A 268 15.00 35.26 -20.18
CA GLU A 268 14.62 33.96 -20.71
C GLU A 268 15.78 32.96 -20.62
N ASP A 269 17.01 33.39 -20.96
CA ASP A 269 18.22 32.58 -20.82
C ASP A 269 18.46 32.19 -19.35
N ALA A 270 18.30 33.15 -18.42
CA ALA A 270 18.44 32.89 -16.98
C ALA A 270 17.34 31.94 -16.44
N ALA A 271 16.08 32.16 -16.82
CA ALA A 271 14.95 31.33 -16.41
C ALA A 271 15.07 29.89 -16.94
N LEU A 272 15.55 29.73 -18.18
CA LEU A 272 15.79 28.42 -18.77
C LEU A 272 16.84 27.64 -17.95
N LEU A 273 17.96 28.27 -17.62
CA LEU A 273 19.05 27.63 -16.88
C LEU A 273 18.60 27.26 -15.44
N GLN A 274 17.86 28.15 -14.76
CA GLN A 274 17.26 27.85 -13.43
C GLN A 274 16.27 26.68 -13.48
N SER A 275 15.45 26.59 -14.52
CA SER A 275 14.48 25.50 -14.68
C SER A 275 15.18 24.16 -14.87
N ARG A 276 16.26 24.11 -15.66
CA ARG A 276 17.05 22.90 -15.87
C ARG A 276 17.82 22.49 -14.62
N GLU A 277 18.43 23.45 -13.92
CA GLU A 277 19.16 23.19 -12.68
C GLU A 277 18.24 22.65 -11.59
N ARG A 278 17.07 23.27 -11.39
CA ARG A 278 16.07 22.78 -10.43
C ARG A 278 15.57 21.38 -10.76
N LYS A 279 15.43 21.03 -12.04
CA LYS A 279 15.03 19.68 -12.45
C LYS A 279 16.15 18.65 -12.21
N ALA A 280 17.40 19.02 -12.39
CA ALA A 280 18.56 18.14 -12.24
C ALA A 280 18.97 17.94 -10.76
N HIS A 281 19.08 19.03 -10.01
CA HIS A 281 19.63 19.05 -8.65
C HIS A 281 18.56 19.22 -7.55
N GLY A 282 17.32 19.57 -7.91
CA GLY A 282 16.22 19.81 -6.97
C GLY A 282 16.25 21.21 -6.34
N ASN A 283 17.38 21.92 -6.40
CA ASN A 283 17.56 23.29 -5.93
C ASN A 283 18.40 24.09 -6.94
N ILE A 284 18.55 25.39 -6.66
CA ILE A 284 19.42 26.29 -7.42
C ILE A 284 20.60 26.62 -6.52
N GLU A 285 21.82 26.36 -6.96
CA GLU A 285 23.02 26.61 -6.18
C GLU A 285 23.28 28.11 -6.06
N LYS A 286 23.44 28.60 -4.83
CA LYS A 286 23.80 30.00 -4.58
C LYS A 286 25.20 30.26 -5.12
N GLY A 287 25.32 31.18 -6.08
CA GLY A 287 26.59 31.45 -6.77
C GLY A 287 26.90 30.50 -7.93
N GLY A 288 26.01 29.56 -8.25
CA GLY A 288 26.09 28.74 -9.46
C GLY A 288 25.82 29.52 -10.75
N LEU A 289 25.98 28.86 -11.90
CA LEU A 289 25.82 29.48 -13.22
C LEU A 289 24.44 30.13 -13.41
N ALA A 290 23.35 29.54 -12.91
CA ALA A 290 22.01 30.13 -13.05
C ALA A 290 21.81 31.36 -12.17
N SER A 291 22.39 31.36 -10.96
CA SER A 291 22.39 32.53 -10.07
C SER A 291 23.19 33.68 -10.70
N CYS A 292 24.31 33.37 -11.34
CA CYS A 292 25.12 34.34 -12.09
C CYS A 292 24.36 34.87 -13.32
N ALA A 293 23.75 33.99 -14.12
CA ALA A 293 22.97 34.38 -15.30
C ALA A 293 21.81 35.32 -14.95
N GLN A 294 21.07 35.04 -13.86
CA GLN A 294 19.99 35.92 -13.39
C GLN A 294 20.52 37.29 -12.98
N SER A 295 21.62 37.32 -12.22
CA SER A 295 22.22 38.59 -11.77
C SER A 295 22.74 39.44 -12.94
N LEU A 296 23.19 38.80 -14.02
CA LEU A 296 23.60 39.49 -15.25
C LEU A 296 22.39 39.99 -16.05
N ALA A 297 21.34 39.18 -16.18
CA ALA A 297 20.11 39.56 -16.86
C ALA A 297 19.45 40.77 -16.18
N ASP A 298 19.36 40.78 -14.85
CA ASP A 298 18.79 41.90 -14.09
C ASP A 298 19.63 43.19 -14.26
N LYS A 299 20.96 43.06 -14.35
CA LYS A 299 21.86 44.18 -14.64
C LYS A 299 21.73 44.69 -16.07
N ALA A 300 21.59 43.79 -17.05
CA ALA A 300 21.42 44.14 -18.45
C ALA A 300 20.09 44.87 -18.67
N GLU A 301 19.02 44.43 -18.01
CA GLU A 301 17.71 45.11 -18.06
C GLU A 301 17.75 46.48 -17.40
N ALA A 302 18.46 46.63 -16.27
CA ALA A 302 18.63 47.93 -15.61
C ALA A 302 19.42 48.95 -16.47
N GLN A 303 20.23 48.47 -17.42
CA GLN A 303 21.00 49.29 -18.35
C GLN A 303 20.27 49.51 -19.69
N ALA A 304 19.23 48.73 -19.99
CA ALA A 304 18.38 48.97 -21.14
C ALA A 304 17.51 50.21 -20.85
N PRO A 305 17.57 51.26 -21.69
CA PRO A 305 16.75 52.45 -21.48
C PRO A 305 15.28 52.06 -21.48
N GLN A 306 14.56 52.42 -20.41
CA GLN A 306 13.11 52.26 -20.37
C GLN A 306 12.53 53.02 -21.56
N VAL A 307 12.12 52.29 -22.59
CA VAL A 307 11.30 52.84 -23.67
C VAL A 307 9.92 53.06 -23.05
N THR A 308 9.78 54.22 -22.41
CA THR A 308 8.51 54.75 -21.94
C THR A 308 7.60 54.90 -23.15
N HIS A 309 6.57 54.06 -23.21
CA HIS A 309 5.43 54.19 -24.11
C HIS A 309 4.60 55.42 -23.79
#